data_AF-A0A9D1VAY7-F1
#
_entry.id   AF-A0A9D1VAY7-F1
#
_cell.length_a   1.000
_cell.length_b   1.000
_cell.length_c   1.000
_cell.angle_alpha   90.00
_cell.angle_beta   90.00
_cell.angle_gamma   90.00
#
_symmetry.space_group_name_H-M   'P 1'
#
loop_
_entity.id
_entity.type
_entity.pdbx_description
1 polymer ?
#
loop_
_entity_poly.entity_id
_entity_poly.type
_entity_poly.pdbx_seq_one_letter_code
_entity_poly.pdbx_strand_id
1 'polypeptide(L)'
;MTEKNIPQLTLPTDEFDEMMHMSAAHLVSLLRSAVLSPERAGRFRPMPPAEHDAYRVSMTSGRIDIRLFSAGRTVFRVSFVRAEL
;
A
#
# COMPACT_ATOMS: atom_id res chain seq x y z
N MET A 1 -13.55 -14.58 8.68
CA MET A 1 -13.44 -13.23 9.29
C MET A 1 -13.53 -12.22 8.17
N THR A 2 -14.53 -11.35 8.21
CA THR A 2 -14.82 -10.36 7.16
C THR A 2 -13.78 -9.24 7.19
N GLU A 3 -13.07 -9.01 6.08
CA GLU A 3 -12.05 -7.96 5.87
C GLU A 3 -12.57 -6.51 6.03
N LYS A 4 -13.79 -6.30 6.54
CA LYS A 4 -14.53 -5.03 6.54
C LYS A 4 -13.92 -3.91 7.40
N ASN A 5 -12.95 -4.21 8.27
CA ASN A 5 -12.39 -3.25 9.23
C ASN A 5 -10.87 -3.05 9.10
N ILE A 6 -10.24 -3.50 8.01
CA ILE A 6 -8.81 -3.27 7.82
C ILE A 6 -8.61 -1.80 7.41
N PRO A 7 -7.80 -1.01 8.16
CA PRO A 7 -7.50 0.35 7.78
C PRO A 7 -6.84 0.38 6.39
N GLN A 8 -7.31 1.27 5.52
CA GLN A 8 -6.82 1.38 4.15
C GLN A 8 -6.48 2.81 3.79
N LEU A 9 -5.44 2.96 2.98
CA LEU A 9 -5.02 4.21 2.37
C LEU A 9 -5.13 4.07 0.85
N THR A 10 -5.79 5.02 0.19
CA THR A 10 -5.81 5.10 -1.28
C THR A 10 -4.97 6.29 -1.72
N LEU A 11 -4.00 6.04 -2.59
CA LEU A 11 -3.04 7.00 -3.07
C LEU A 11 -3.20 7.15 -4.58
N PRO A 12 -3.71 8.30 -5.07
CA PRO A 12 -3.63 8.61 -6.48
C PRO A 12 -2.16 8.78 -6.88
N THR A 13 -1.80 8.32 -8.07
CA THR A 13 -0.47 8.49 -8.65
C THR A 13 -0.55 8.70 -10.16
N ASP A 14 0.28 9.60 -10.67
CA ASP A 14 0.47 9.84 -12.10
C ASP A 14 1.33 8.73 -12.74
N GLU A 15 2.10 8.00 -11.92
CA GLU A 15 3.03 6.95 -12.33
C GLU A 15 2.36 5.56 -12.36
N PHE A 16 1.02 5.49 -12.32
CA PHE A 16 0.30 4.23 -12.14
C PHE A 16 0.64 3.18 -13.21
N ASP A 17 0.76 3.62 -14.46
CA ASP A 17 1.04 2.72 -15.59
C ASP A 17 2.46 2.18 -15.53
N GLU A 18 3.44 2.99 -15.10
CA GLU A 18 4.80 2.52 -14.85
C GLU A 18 4.83 1.52 -13.68
N MET A 19 4.12 1.82 -12.59
CA MET A 19 4.01 0.95 -11.43
C MET A 19 3.41 -0.41 -11.76
N MET A 20 2.47 -0.50 -12.72
CA MET A 20 1.89 -1.77 -13.18
C MET A 20 2.90 -2.70 -13.85
N HIS A 21 4.02 -2.16 -14.35
CA HIS A 21 5.11 -2.95 -14.95
C HIS A 21 6.24 -3.27 -13.95
N MET A 22 6.16 -2.77 -12.71
CA MET A 22 7.18 -3.01 -11.69
C MET A 22 7.03 -4.38 -11.04
N SER A 23 8.16 -4.91 -10.54
CA SER A 23 8.14 -6.11 -9.70
C SER A 23 7.48 -5.81 -8.35
N ALA A 24 6.89 -6.83 -7.72
CA ALA A 24 6.31 -6.70 -6.38
C ALA A 24 7.32 -6.18 -5.34
N ALA A 25 8.59 -6.59 -5.43
CA ALA A 25 9.65 -6.11 -4.55
C ALA A 25 9.91 -4.61 -4.72
N HIS A 26 9.90 -4.11 -5.96
CA HIS A 26 10.09 -2.69 -6.23
C HIS A 26 8.91 -1.86 -5.70
N LEU A 27 7.67 -2.31 -5.91
CA LEU A 27 6.48 -1.66 -5.37
C LEU A 27 6.48 -1.59 -3.84
N VAL A 28 6.92 -2.66 -3.17
CA VAL A 28 7.08 -2.66 -1.71
C VAL A 28 8.17 -1.67 -1.27
N SER A 29 9.27 -1.56 -2.02
CA SER A 29 10.32 -0.57 -1.74
C SER A 29 9.81 0.87 -1.85
N LEU A 30 9.06 1.17 -2.92
CA LEU A 30 8.40 2.46 -3.11
C LEU A 30 7.41 2.77 -1.98
N LEU A 31 6.59 1.79 -1.58
CA LEU A 31 5.67 1.95 -0.46
C LEU A 31 6.42 2.30 0.84
N ARG A 32 7.53 1.60 1.12
CA ARG A 32 8.33 1.83 2.33
C ARG A 32 8.90 3.25 2.35
N SER A 33 9.46 3.73 1.24
CA SER A 33 10.06 5.06 1.17
C SER A 33 9.01 6.18 1.14
N ALA A 34 7.89 5.97 0.46
CA ALA A 34 6.90 7.01 0.22
C ALA A 34 5.85 7.13 1.34
N VAL A 35 5.52 6.01 2.00
CA VAL A 35 4.39 5.93 2.94
C VAL A 35 4.80 5.50 4.34
N LEU A 36 5.65 4.47 4.45
CA LEU A 36 5.95 3.83 5.74
C LEU A 36 7.19 4.40 6.44
N SER A 37 7.88 5.37 5.85
CA SER A 37 9.03 6.01 6.51
C SER A 37 8.55 6.77 7.76
N PRO A 38 9.31 6.78 8.87
CA PRO A 38 8.89 7.44 10.11
C PRO A 38 8.48 8.90 9.92
N GLU A 39 9.15 9.63 9.02
CA GLU A 39 8.90 11.04 8.73
C GLU A 39 7.63 11.28 7.90
N ARG A 40 7.16 10.25 7.19
CA ARG A 40 6.01 10.32 6.28
C ARG A 40 4.77 9.65 6.83
N ALA A 41 4.89 8.53 7.54
CA ALA A 41 3.76 7.74 8.04
C ALA A 41 2.75 8.58 8.83
N GLY A 42 3.22 9.50 9.66
CA GLY A 42 2.38 10.40 10.46
C GLY A 42 1.49 11.34 9.64
N ARG A 43 1.78 11.55 8.35
CA ARG A 43 1.04 12.42 7.43
C ARG A 43 -0.20 11.76 6.85
N PHE A 44 -0.34 10.44 6.96
CA PHE A 44 -1.46 9.71 6.38
C PHE A 44 -2.55 9.43 7.43
N ARG A 45 -3.80 9.37 6.95
CA ARG A 45 -4.96 8.96 7.75
C ARG A 45 -5.77 7.94 6.93
N PRO A 46 -5.94 6.70 7.43
CA PRO A 46 -5.39 6.14 8.66
C PRO A 46 -3.84 6.12 8.66
N MET A 47 -3.24 6.22 9.85
CA MET A 47 -1.78 6.16 9.99
C MET A 47 -1.32 4.71 9.73
N PRO A 48 -0.30 4.48 8.89
CA PRO A 48 0.26 3.15 8.69
C PRO A 48 0.81 2.58 10.00
N PRO A 49 0.73 1.25 10.22
CA PRO A 49 1.27 0.63 11.42
C PRO A 49 2.79 0.76 11.44
N ALA A 50 3.35 0.91 12.65
CA ALA A 50 4.81 0.90 12.85
C ALA A 50 5.41 -0.52 12.71
N GLU A 51 4.61 -1.56 12.93
CA GLU A 51 5.05 -2.95 12.96
C GLU A 51 4.26 -3.83 11.97
N HIS A 52 4.99 -4.60 11.17
CA HIS A 52 4.51 -5.61 10.22
C HIS A 52 5.69 -6.46 9.74
N ASP A 53 5.42 -7.70 9.36
CA ASP A 53 6.45 -8.71 9.02
C ASP A 53 6.43 -9.13 7.54
N ALA A 54 5.32 -8.93 6.84
CA ALA A 54 5.18 -9.37 5.45
C ALA A 54 4.30 -8.44 4.61
N TYR A 55 4.42 -8.61 3.28
CA TYR A 55 3.67 -7.86 2.29
C TYR A 55 3.05 -8.80 1.27
N ARG A 56 1.88 -8.44 0.75
CA ARG A 56 1.29 -9.09 -0.42
C ARG A 56 0.86 -8.03 -1.42
N VAL A 57 1.33 -8.17 -2.65
CA VAL A 57 0.98 -7.29 -3.77
C VAL A 57 -0.04 -8.00 -4.65
N SER A 58 -1.10 -7.30 -5.04
CA SER A 58 -2.05 -7.74 -6.06
C SER A 58 -2.36 -6.58 -7.00
N MET A 59 -2.28 -6.83 -8.30
CA MET A 59 -2.47 -5.81 -9.34
C MET A 59 -3.71 -6.12 -10.17
N THR A 60 -4.47 -5.09 -10.49
CA THR A 60 -5.64 -5.12 -11.36
C THR A 60 -5.62 -3.89 -12.27
N SER A 61 -6.39 -3.91 -13.36
CA SER A 61 -6.36 -2.87 -14.42
C SER A 61 -6.56 -1.41 -13.95
N GLY A 62 -7.02 -1.17 -12.73
CA GLY A 62 -7.17 0.18 -12.17
C GLY A 62 -6.72 0.33 -10.72
N ARG A 63 -6.06 -0.69 -10.16
CA ARG A 63 -5.61 -0.66 -8.77
C ARG A 63 -4.43 -1.58 -8.52
N ILE A 64 -3.43 -1.06 -7.82
CA ILE A 64 -2.34 -1.84 -7.22
C ILE A 64 -2.57 -1.86 -5.72
N ASP A 65 -2.83 -3.03 -5.16
CA ASP A 65 -3.04 -3.23 -3.74
C ASP A 65 -1.83 -3.86 -3.09
N ILE A 66 -1.36 -3.24 -2.01
CA ILE A 66 -0.31 -3.75 -1.14
C ILE A 66 -0.88 -3.92 0.26
N ARG A 67 -0.95 -5.17 0.72
CA ARG A 67 -1.40 -5.55 2.05
C ARG A 67 -0.20 -5.77 2.95
N LEU A 68 -0.22 -5.16 4.13
CA LEU A 68 0.75 -5.38 5.19
C LEU A 68 0.21 -6.43 6.14
N PHE A 69 1.07 -7.36 6.54
CA PHE A 69 0.74 -8.45 7.46
C PHE A 69 1.53 -8.34 8.75
N SER A 70 0.91 -8.73 9.86
CA SER A 70 1.56 -8.98 11.14
C SER A 70 0.97 -10.27 11.72
N ALA A 71 1.83 -11.21 12.11
CA ALA A 71 1.44 -12.52 12.64
C ALA A 71 0.43 -13.25 11.73
N GLY A 72 0.65 -13.19 10.41
CA GLY A 72 -0.19 -13.85 9.40
C GLY A 72 -1.55 -13.19 9.14
N ARG A 73 -1.83 -12.01 9.71
CA ARG A 73 -3.09 -11.27 9.51
C ARG A 73 -2.82 -9.95 8.79
N THR A 74 -3.71 -9.58 7.87
CA THR A 74 -3.67 -8.25 7.25
C THR A 74 -3.97 -7.19 8.30
N VAL A 75 -3.03 -6.27 8.51
CA VAL A 75 -3.16 -5.16 9.46
C VAL A 75 -3.39 -3.81 8.78
N PHE A 76 -3.02 -3.68 7.51
CA PHE A 76 -3.18 -2.44 6.75
C PHE A 76 -3.22 -2.73 5.25
N ARG A 77 -3.87 -1.86 4.49
CA ARG A 77 -3.89 -1.91 3.02
C ARG A 77 -3.53 -0.56 2.44
N VAL A 78 -2.68 -0.56 1.42
CA VAL A 78 -2.43 0.60 0.59
C VAL A 78 -2.82 0.28 -0.84
N SER A 79 -3.62 1.14 -1.45
CA SER A 79 -4.08 1.03 -2.83
C SER A 79 -3.51 2.21 -3.62
N PHE A 80 -2.68 1.94 -4.63
CA PHE A 80 -2.37 2.94 -5.64
C PHE A 80 -3.45 2.89 -6.72
N VAL A 81 -3.92 4.06 -7.14
CA VAL A 81 -4.90 4.23 -8.22
C VAL A 81 -4.40 5.32 -9.16
N ARG A 82 -4.88 5.33 -10.40
CA ARG A 82 -4.60 6.44 -11.32
C ARG A 82 -5.11 7.75 -10.69
N ALA A 83 -4.29 8.80 -10.74
CA ALA A 83 -4.80 10.14 -10.50
C ALA A 83 -5.85 10.46 -11.58
N GLU A 84 -7.03 10.91 -11.17
CA GLU A 84 -7.99 11.48 -12.12
C GLU A 84 -7.52 12.90 -12.45
N LEU A 85 -7.22 13.16 -13.72
CA LEU A 85 -6.86 14.48 -14.27
C LEU A 85 -8.04 15.45 -14.19
#